data_AF-B7BHE8-F1
#
_entry.id   AF-B7BHE8-F1
#
_cell.length_a   1.000
_cell.length_b   1.000
_cell.length_c   1.000
_cell.angle_alpha   90.00
_cell.angle_beta   90.00
_cell.angle_gamma   90.00
#
_symmetry.space_group_name_H-M   'P 1'
#
loop_
_entity.id
_entity.type
_entity.pdbx_description
1 polymer ?
#
loop_
_entity_poly.entity_id
_entity_poly.type
_entity_poly.pdbx_seq_one_letter_code
_entity_poly.pdbx_strand_id
1 'polypeptide(L)'
;KGFKQYTVHYGLLTMFFAYKLLFYDTHISMRQPITIAGFFLIMPYLENRKWVKYFIGAFLLSRFHNGAYLLFPLYFITYLNLNKFAFKWLYIIFTPTIILGFVGVDVLGPIGQFIQANADSEFTASKAAKYFDSDSTSSINIIYTLEFFLFSYFIYRRFDVIFEHGKNKEFILKLFVCLLPLFTLFRMSEIMTREKDYFTLSYAILLGYVIDSLNSKELRKSMIFFVFSLCVYGYFRLLFGFNGDMLYREYRLWPFVDGCSFFYF
;
A
#
# COMPACT_ATOMS: atom_id res chain seq x y z
N LYS A 1 -15.26 4.58 -10.74
CA LYS A 1 -14.71 4.77 -12.10
C LYS A 1 -13.23 4.36 -12.19
N GLY A 2 -12.35 4.77 -11.27
CA GLY A 2 -10.90 4.45 -11.32
C GLY A 2 -10.53 2.97 -11.46
N PHE A 3 -11.21 2.07 -10.74
CA PHE A 3 -10.90 0.62 -10.79
C PHE A 3 -11.60 -0.18 -11.88
N LYS A 4 -12.59 0.40 -12.55
CA LYS A 4 -13.50 -0.35 -13.45
C LYS A 4 -12.78 -0.96 -14.65
N GLN A 5 -11.66 -0.37 -15.05
CA GLN A 5 -10.84 -0.88 -16.15
C GLN A 5 -9.85 -1.98 -15.75
N TYR A 6 -9.62 -2.18 -14.45
CA TYR A 6 -8.61 -3.09 -13.93
C TYR A 6 -9.19 -4.37 -13.31
N THR A 7 -10.41 -4.35 -12.76
CA THR A 7 -11.00 -5.57 -12.19
C THR A 7 -12.52 -5.62 -12.35
N VAL A 8 -13.04 -6.83 -12.49
CA VAL A 8 -14.47 -7.16 -12.38
C VAL A 8 -14.83 -7.67 -10.98
N HIS A 9 -13.81 -8.05 -10.18
CA HIS A 9 -13.96 -8.62 -8.84
C HIS A 9 -14.07 -7.53 -7.77
N TYR A 10 -15.12 -6.70 -7.85
CA TYR A 10 -15.34 -5.62 -6.88
C TYR A 10 -15.49 -6.13 -5.45
N GLY A 11 -16.05 -7.32 -5.25
CA GLY A 11 -16.14 -7.94 -3.92
C GLY A 11 -14.77 -8.08 -3.25
N LEU A 12 -13.77 -8.61 -3.97
CA LEU A 12 -12.40 -8.73 -3.45
C LEU A 12 -11.80 -7.36 -3.14
N LEU A 13 -12.04 -6.36 -4.00
CA LEU A 13 -11.54 -5.01 -3.80
C LEU A 13 -12.15 -4.37 -2.55
N THR A 14 -13.45 -4.51 -2.35
CA THR A 14 -14.15 -4.04 -1.14
C THR A 14 -13.64 -4.74 0.12
N MET A 15 -13.38 -6.05 0.04
CA MET A 15 -12.86 -6.81 1.19
C MET A 15 -11.46 -6.37 1.60
N PHE A 16 -10.54 -6.21 0.62
CA PHE A 16 -9.20 -5.69 0.90
C PHE A 16 -9.23 -4.23 1.36
N PHE A 17 -10.13 -3.41 0.80
CA PHE A 17 -10.34 -2.06 1.28
C PHE A 17 -10.79 -2.05 2.75
N ALA A 18 -11.81 -2.84 3.10
CA ALA A 18 -12.30 -2.96 4.48
C ALA A 18 -11.21 -3.45 5.44
N TYR A 19 -10.47 -4.49 5.05
CA TYR A 19 -9.38 -5.05 5.86
C TYR A 19 -8.20 -4.08 5.99
N LYS A 20 -7.62 -3.62 4.89
CA LYS A 20 -6.30 -2.97 4.91
C LYS A 20 -6.33 -1.46 5.04
N LEU A 21 -7.38 -0.82 4.53
CA LEU A 21 -7.40 0.63 4.32
C LEU A 21 -8.47 1.32 5.16
N LEU A 22 -9.67 0.74 5.27
CA LEU A 22 -10.83 1.40 5.88
C LEU A 22 -10.51 1.91 7.28
N PHE A 23 -10.09 1.04 8.21
CA PHE A 23 -9.88 1.48 9.58
C PHE A 23 -8.71 2.46 9.71
N TYR A 24 -7.57 2.15 9.08
CA TYR A 24 -6.35 2.94 9.16
C TYR A 24 -6.51 4.33 8.50
N ASP A 25 -6.95 4.38 7.26
CA ASP A 25 -7.01 5.62 6.49
C ASP A 25 -8.15 6.52 6.97
N THR A 26 -9.30 5.96 7.37
CA THR A 26 -10.45 6.79 7.77
C THR A 26 -10.42 7.25 9.23
N HIS A 27 -9.65 6.58 10.11
CA HIS A 27 -9.62 6.93 11.54
C HIS A 27 -8.26 7.48 12.01
N ILE A 28 -7.16 7.20 11.31
CA ILE A 28 -5.81 7.57 11.78
C ILE A 28 -5.17 8.58 10.83
N SER A 29 -5.26 8.34 9.53
CA SER A 29 -4.58 9.16 8.51
C SER A 29 -5.56 9.92 7.62
N MET A 30 -6.48 10.69 8.21
CA MET A 30 -7.66 11.27 7.52
C MET A 30 -7.37 12.10 6.24
N ARG A 31 -6.14 12.62 6.06
CA ARG A 31 -5.74 13.37 4.85
C ARG A 31 -5.25 12.47 3.71
N GLN A 32 -4.80 11.27 4.04
CA GLN A 32 -4.25 10.30 3.11
C GLN A 32 -5.30 9.58 2.23
N PRO A 33 -6.54 9.25 2.68
CA PRO A 33 -7.53 8.65 1.78
C PRO A 33 -7.87 9.55 0.59
N ILE A 34 -7.82 10.88 0.74
CA ILE A 34 -8.05 11.82 -0.37
C ILE A 34 -6.99 11.62 -1.45
N THR A 35 -5.71 11.52 -1.06
CA THR A 35 -4.62 11.33 -2.01
C THR A 35 -4.58 9.93 -2.59
N ILE A 36 -4.94 8.90 -1.83
CA ILE A 36 -5.09 7.52 -2.32
C ILE A 36 -6.23 7.45 -3.35
N ALA A 37 -7.41 7.99 -3.04
CA ALA A 37 -8.54 8.04 -3.96
C ALA A 37 -8.20 8.83 -5.22
N GLY A 38 -7.54 9.99 -5.05
CA GLY A 38 -7.05 10.80 -6.16
C GLY A 38 -6.00 10.09 -7.01
N PHE A 39 -5.10 9.32 -6.41
CA PHE A 39 -4.13 8.49 -7.11
C PHE A 39 -4.84 7.51 -8.05
N PHE A 40 -5.89 6.83 -7.58
CA PHE A 40 -6.66 5.92 -8.43
C PHE A 40 -7.41 6.61 -9.58
N LEU A 41 -7.67 7.92 -9.48
CA LEU A 41 -8.25 8.70 -10.59
C LEU A 41 -7.19 9.07 -11.64
N ILE A 42 -5.95 9.34 -11.23
CA ILE A 42 -4.86 9.73 -12.16
C ILE A 42 -4.04 8.52 -12.63
N MET A 43 -4.25 7.34 -12.05
CA MET A 43 -3.62 6.08 -12.41
C MET A 43 -3.70 5.72 -13.91
N PRO A 44 -4.81 6.00 -14.64
CA PRO A 44 -4.84 5.81 -16.09
C PRO A 44 -3.83 6.69 -16.84
N TYR A 45 -3.49 7.87 -16.33
CA TYR A 45 -2.46 8.72 -16.95
C TYR A 45 -1.06 8.14 -16.74
N LEU A 46 -0.83 7.51 -15.60
CA LEU A 46 0.41 6.77 -15.32
C LEU A 46 0.54 5.59 -16.29
N GLU A 47 -0.47 4.72 -16.35
CA GLU A 47 -0.50 3.55 -17.22
C GLU A 47 -0.24 3.92 -18.69
N ASN A 48 -0.89 4.96 -19.19
CA ASN A 48 -0.75 5.42 -20.58
C ASN A 48 0.44 6.37 -20.81
N ARG A 49 1.36 6.51 -19.82
CA ARG A 49 2.55 7.37 -19.91
C ARG A 49 2.25 8.82 -20.30
N LYS A 50 1.10 9.35 -19.87
CA LYS A 50 0.68 10.74 -20.09
C LYS A 50 1.32 11.63 -19.02
N TRP A 51 2.64 11.81 -19.10
CA TRP A 51 3.45 12.46 -18.06
C TRP A 51 2.89 13.81 -17.61
N VAL A 52 2.52 14.71 -18.53
CA VAL A 52 1.97 16.04 -18.18
C VAL A 52 0.75 15.91 -17.26
N LYS A 53 -0.24 15.12 -17.67
CA LYS A 53 -1.47 14.92 -16.90
C LYS A 53 -1.21 14.21 -15.58
N TYR A 54 -0.26 13.27 -15.57
CA TYR A 54 0.14 12.56 -14.37
C TYR A 54 0.81 13.49 -13.36
N PHE A 55 1.82 14.25 -13.76
CA PHE A 55 2.55 15.16 -12.87
C PHE A 55 1.71 16.32 -12.38
N ILE A 56 0.81 16.88 -13.21
CA ILE A 56 -0.18 17.86 -12.74
C ILE A 56 -1.08 17.22 -11.67
N GLY A 57 -1.56 16.00 -11.91
CA GLY A 57 -2.34 15.25 -10.93
C GLY A 57 -1.58 15.01 -9.62
N ALA A 58 -0.37 14.47 -9.69
CA ALA A 58 0.48 14.21 -8.53
C ALA A 58 0.80 15.50 -7.75
N PHE A 59 1.05 16.62 -8.46
CA PHE A 59 1.24 17.92 -7.86
C PHE A 59 0.01 18.39 -7.09
N LEU A 60 -1.19 18.28 -7.68
CA LEU A 60 -2.43 18.62 -6.98
C LEU A 60 -2.64 17.75 -5.74
N LEU A 61 -2.39 16.44 -5.82
CA LEU A 61 -2.49 15.53 -4.68
C LEU A 61 -1.47 15.86 -3.57
N SER A 62 -0.25 16.29 -3.93
CA SER A 62 0.78 16.71 -2.97
C SER A 62 0.37 17.92 -2.12
N ARG A 63 -0.64 18.70 -2.54
CA ARG A 63 -1.18 19.80 -1.74
C ARG A 63 -2.07 19.31 -0.59
N PHE A 64 -2.63 18.11 -0.69
CA PHE A 64 -3.48 17.53 0.36
C PHE A 64 -2.68 16.73 1.39
N HIS A 65 -1.67 16.00 0.95
CA HIS A 65 -0.83 15.18 1.82
C HIS A 65 0.59 15.02 1.27
N ASN A 66 1.60 15.21 2.12
CA ASN A 66 3.02 15.11 1.72
C ASN A 66 3.39 13.71 1.20
N GLY A 67 2.71 12.65 1.65
CA GLY A 67 2.95 11.30 1.13
C GLY A 67 2.78 11.18 -0.38
N ALA A 68 1.94 12.02 -0.99
CA ALA A 68 1.78 12.03 -2.44
C ALA A 68 3.06 12.45 -3.21
N TYR A 69 4.11 12.92 -2.54
CA TYR A 69 5.43 13.08 -3.17
C TYR A 69 6.01 11.76 -3.67
N LEU A 70 5.63 10.60 -3.10
CA LEU A 70 6.03 9.28 -3.63
C LEU A 70 5.49 9.04 -5.05
N LEU A 71 4.41 9.70 -5.44
CA LEU A 71 3.82 9.54 -6.77
C LEU A 71 4.72 10.11 -7.88
N PHE A 72 5.61 11.06 -7.57
CA PHE A 72 6.53 11.61 -8.59
C PHE A 72 7.52 10.57 -9.12
N PRO A 73 8.34 9.91 -8.28
CA PRO A 73 9.25 8.86 -8.75
C PRO A 73 8.50 7.63 -9.27
N LEU A 74 7.25 7.39 -8.83
CA LEU A 74 6.43 6.29 -9.33
C LEU A 74 6.22 6.35 -10.86
N TYR A 75 6.26 7.54 -11.48
CA TYR A 75 6.17 7.66 -12.94
C TYR A 75 7.14 6.74 -13.69
N PHE A 76 8.36 6.63 -13.17
CA PHE A 76 9.44 5.88 -13.79
C PHE A 76 9.23 4.36 -13.74
N ILE A 77 8.35 3.86 -12.86
CA ILE A 77 8.06 2.42 -12.81
C ILE A 77 7.45 1.91 -14.11
N THR A 78 6.76 2.77 -14.85
CA THR A 78 6.10 2.42 -16.11
C THR A 78 7.08 1.97 -17.20
N TYR A 79 8.37 2.31 -17.05
CA TYR A 79 9.44 1.92 -17.96
C TYR A 79 10.13 0.59 -17.57
N LEU A 80 9.83 0.04 -16.39
CA LEU A 80 10.34 -1.29 -16.02
C LEU A 80 9.64 -2.36 -16.86
N ASN A 81 10.40 -3.32 -17.38
CA ASN A 81 9.86 -4.50 -18.04
C ASN A 81 9.81 -5.65 -17.03
N LEU A 82 8.64 -5.93 -16.48
CA LEU A 82 8.44 -7.00 -15.51
C LEU A 82 7.99 -8.28 -16.21
N ASN A 83 8.92 -9.19 -16.41
CA ASN A 83 8.63 -10.57 -16.79
C ASN A 83 8.75 -11.51 -15.57
N LYS A 84 8.38 -12.78 -15.73
CA LYS A 84 8.42 -13.78 -14.65
C LYS A 84 9.80 -13.94 -14.02
N PHE A 85 10.85 -13.81 -14.83
CA PHE A 85 12.25 -13.88 -14.39
C PHE A 85 12.62 -12.66 -13.53
N ALA A 86 12.32 -11.45 -13.98
CA ALA A 86 12.52 -10.22 -13.22
C ALA A 86 11.71 -10.25 -11.91
N PHE A 87 10.46 -10.71 -11.96
CA PHE A 87 9.64 -10.90 -10.76
C PHE A 87 10.33 -11.86 -9.77
N LYS A 88 10.80 -13.03 -10.21
CA LYS A 88 11.54 -13.97 -9.35
C LYS A 88 12.77 -13.32 -8.70
N TRP A 89 13.59 -12.63 -9.50
CA TRP A 89 14.84 -12.04 -9.00
C TRP A 89 14.62 -10.90 -8.03
N LEU A 90 13.61 -10.04 -8.27
CA LEU A 90 13.24 -9.00 -7.32
C LEU A 90 12.95 -9.62 -5.95
N TYR A 91 12.17 -10.70 -5.89
CA TYR A 91 11.87 -11.36 -4.63
C TYR A 91 13.11 -11.98 -3.99
N ILE A 92 13.99 -12.62 -4.77
CA ILE A 92 15.25 -13.19 -4.26
C ILE A 92 16.14 -12.10 -3.67
N ILE A 93 16.22 -10.92 -4.30
CA ILE A 93 17.07 -9.81 -3.86
C ILE A 93 16.48 -9.11 -2.62
N PHE A 94 15.18 -8.85 -2.61
CA PHE A 94 14.54 -8.09 -1.54
C PHE A 94 14.19 -8.94 -0.32
N THR A 95 13.95 -10.25 -0.45
CA THR A 95 13.59 -11.10 0.72
C THR A 95 14.66 -11.07 1.83
N PRO A 96 15.97 -11.19 1.55
CA PRO A 96 17.01 -11.09 2.58
C PRO A 96 17.02 -9.74 3.31
N THR A 97 16.57 -8.66 2.66
CA THR A 97 16.55 -7.31 3.27
C THR A 97 15.63 -7.20 4.48
N ILE A 98 14.71 -8.15 4.69
CA ILE A 98 13.88 -8.23 5.90
C ILE A 98 14.74 -8.31 7.16
N ILE A 99 15.92 -8.97 7.08
CA ILE A 99 16.85 -9.11 8.20
C ILE A 99 17.27 -7.74 8.74
N LEU A 100 17.46 -6.75 7.86
CA LEU A 100 17.82 -5.39 8.25
C LEU A 100 16.78 -4.80 9.21
N GLY A 101 15.49 -5.00 8.91
CA GLY A 101 14.42 -4.54 9.78
C GLY A 101 14.29 -5.33 11.09
N PHE A 102 14.77 -6.57 11.17
CA PHE A 102 14.79 -7.34 12.43
C PHE A 102 15.99 -6.97 13.32
N VAL A 103 17.12 -6.60 12.70
CA VAL A 103 18.31 -6.12 13.40
C VAL A 103 18.18 -4.64 13.81
N GLY A 104 17.12 -3.96 13.38
CA GLY A 104 16.84 -2.55 13.72
C GLY A 104 17.64 -1.56 12.88
N VAL A 105 18.11 -1.97 11.70
CA VAL A 105 18.80 -1.08 10.76
C VAL A 105 17.77 -0.22 10.04
N ASP A 106 17.79 1.09 10.30
CA ASP A 106 17.01 2.05 9.53
C ASP A 106 17.75 2.46 8.26
N VAL A 107 17.20 2.04 7.12
CA VAL A 107 17.75 2.31 5.78
C VAL A 107 17.63 3.78 5.40
N LEU A 108 16.64 4.50 5.94
CA LEU A 108 16.43 5.91 5.61
C LEU A 108 17.07 6.88 6.62
N GLY A 109 17.51 6.38 7.78
CA GLY A 109 18.15 7.16 8.83
C GLY A 109 19.31 8.04 8.34
N PRO A 110 20.27 7.55 7.52
CA PRO A 110 21.34 8.37 6.98
C PRO A 110 20.85 9.55 6.11
N ILE A 111 19.76 9.36 5.36
CA ILE A 111 19.14 10.42 4.56
C ILE A 111 18.51 11.46 5.49
N GLY A 112 17.83 11.01 6.55
CA GLY A 112 17.28 11.88 7.58
C GLY A 112 18.34 12.73 8.26
N GLN A 113 19.47 12.12 8.66
CA GLN A 113 20.59 12.81 9.29
C GLN A 113 21.21 13.85 8.35
N PHE A 114 21.38 13.51 7.07
CA PHE A 114 21.88 14.46 6.07
C PHE A 114 20.95 15.67 5.92
N ILE A 115 19.63 15.46 5.84
CA ILE A 115 18.66 16.54 5.73
C ILE A 115 18.68 17.41 7.01
N GLN A 116 18.76 16.79 8.18
CA GLN A 116 18.84 17.51 9.46
C GLN A 116 20.10 18.38 9.54
N ALA A 117 21.26 17.84 9.14
CA ALA A 117 22.54 18.56 9.18
C ALA A 117 22.58 19.75 8.21
N ASN A 118 21.75 19.76 7.17
CA ASN A 118 21.68 20.82 6.15
C ASN A 118 20.38 21.64 6.26
N ALA A 119 19.66 21.55 7.37
CA ALA A 119 18.41 22.28 7.55
C ALA A 119 18.66 23.77 7.86
N ASP A 120 18.03 24.65 7.09
CA ASP A 120 18.15 26.11 7.27
C ASP A 120 17.49 26.64 8.57
N SER A 121 16.74 25.80 9.27
CA SER A 121 16.09 26.15 10.53
C SER A 121 15.91 24.94 11.45
N GLU A 122 15.85 25.19 12.75
CA GLU A 122 15.57 24.19 13.78
C GLU A 122 14.19 23.53 13.61
N PHE A 123 13.22 24.26 13.05
CA PHE A 123 11.91 23.72 12.69
C PHE A 123 12.02 22.66 11.58
N THR A 124 12.81 22.92 10.54
CA THR A 124 13.04 21.97 9.46
C THR A 124 13.82 20.74 9.96
N ALA A 125 14.82 20.95 10.82
CA ALA A 125 15.60 19.88 11.43
C ALA A 125 14.74 18.96 12.30
N SER A 126 13.94 19.52 13.21
CA SER A 126 13.04 18.73 14.09
C SER A 126 11.98 17.96 13.30
N LYS A 127 11.45 18.56 12.23
CA LYS A 127 10.51 17.88 11.33
C LYS A 127 11.17 16.71 10.59
N ALA A 128 12.41 16.88 10.11
CA ALA A 128 13.16 15.81 9.48
C ALA A 128 13.49 14.68 10.47
N ALA A 129 13.87 15.00 11.71
CA ALA A 129 14.06 14.00 12.77
C ALA A 129 12.79 13.18 12.96
N LYS A 130 11.63 13.82 13.17
CA LYS A 130 10.35 13.12 13.34
C LYS A 130 9.97 12.18 12.18
N TYR A 131 10.40 12.50 10.97
CA TYR A 131 10.05 11.77 9.76
C TYR A 131 10.98 10.59 9.46
N PHE A 132 12.23 10.69 9.88
CA PHE A 132 13.28 9.72 9.57
C PHE A 132 13.82 9.00 10.80
N ASP A 133 13.42 9.36 12.01
CA ASP A 133 13.76 8.62 13.21
C ASP A 133 12.83 7.42 13.33
N SER A 134 13.41 6.22 13.32
CA SER A 134 12.64 4.98 13.30
C SER A 134 12.22 4.58 14.71
N ASP A 135 10.99 4.95 15.11
CA ASP A 135 10.40 4.37 16.31
C ASP A 135 10.06 2.89 16.06
N SER A 136 10.67 1.99 16.84
CA SER A 136 10.50 0.53 16.71
C SER A 136 9.04 0.05 16.80
N THR A 137 8.16 0.88 17.37
CA THR A 137 6.72 0.68 17.50
C THR A 137 5.94 0.86 16.19
N SER A 138 6.52 1.55 15.20
CA SER A 138 5.88 1.85 13.91
C SER A 138 6.13 0.82 12.80
N SER A 139 6.90 -0.23 13.12
CA SER A 139 7.32 -1.24 12.14
C SER A 139 6.15 -2.05 11.57
N ILE A 140 6.24 -2.41 10.29
CA ILE A 140 5.21 -3.24 9.65
C ILE A 140 5.19 -4.59 10.34
N ASN A 141 4.00 -4.97 10.82
CA ASN A 141 3.80 -6.27 11.43
C ASN A 141 4.14 -7.42 10.47
N ILE A 142 4.91 -8.40 10.95
CA ILE A 142 5.42 -9.52 10.16
C ILE A 142 4.32 -10.31 9.42
N ILE A 143 3.11 -10.38 9.98
CA ILE A 143 1.99 -11.09 9.34
C ILE A 143 1.64 -10.44 7.99
N TYR A 144 1.76 -9.12 7.85
CA TYR A 144 1.51 -8.45 6.58
C TYR A 144 2.57 -8.79 5.53
N THR A 145 3.83 -8.90 5.95
CA THR A 145 4.92 -9.34 5.08
C THR A 145 4.74 -10.81 4.67
N LEU A 146 4.33 -11.69 5.59
CA LEU A 146 4.06 -13.10 5.26
C LEU A 146 2.86 -13.25 4.30
N GLU A 147 1.78 -12.50 4.53
CA GLU A 147 0.62 -12.45 3.64
C GLU A 147 1.03 -11.97 2.24
N PHE A 148 1.89 -10.95 2.16
CA PHE A 148 2.46 -10.48 0.90
C PHE A 148 3.17 -11.61 0.14
N PHE A 149 4.08 -12.33 0.81
CA PHE A 149 4.80 -13.43 0.18
C PHE A 149 3.89 -14.58 -0.24
N LEU A 150 2.86 -14.90 0.55
CA LEU A 150 1.89 -15.92 0.22
C LEU A 150 1.12 -15.57 -1.07
N PHE A 151 0.62 -14.34 -1.19
CA PHE A 151 -0.08 -13.91 -2.40
C PHE A 151 0.87 -13.79 -3.60
N SER A 152 2.11 -13.36 -3.36
CA SER A 152 3.16 -13.33 -4.39
C SER A 152 3.51 -14.71 -4.92
N TYR A 153 3.48 -15.73 -4.06
CA TYR A 153 3.66 -17.13 -4.46
C TYR A 153 2.54 -17.59 -5.40
N PHE A 154 1.27 -17.29 -5.08
CA PHE A 154 0.15 -17.62 -5.97
C PHE A 154 0.26 -16.91 -7.33
N ILE A 155 0.64 -15.63 -7.32
CA ILE A 155 0.87 -14.85 -8.54
C ILE A 155 2.00 -15.48 -9.37
N TYR A 156 3.13 -15.84 -8.75
CA TYR A 156 4.26 -16.47 -9.44
C TYR A 156 3.90 -17.82 -10.08
N ARG A 157 3.14 -18.66 -9.36
CA ARG A 157 2.70 -19.97 -9.85
C ARG A 157 1.78 -19.87 -11.06
N ARG A 158 1.01 -18.78 -11.17
CA ARG A 158 0.06 -18.53 -12.25
C ARG A 158 0.48 -17.39 -13.18
N PHE A 159 1.76 -16.98 -13.12
CA PHE A 159 2.26 -15.79 -13.80
C PHE A 159 1.93 -15.81 -15.30
N ASP A 160 2.25 -16.89 -15.99
CA ASP A 160 2.09 -16.97 -17.45
C ASP A 160 0.60 -16.90 -17.85
N VAL A 161 -0.28 -17.60 -17.13
CA VAL A 161 -1.73 -17.60 -17.40
C VAL A 161 -2.36 -16.23 -17.13
N ILE A 162 -1.96 -15.58 -16.03
CA ILE A 162 -2.34 -14.18 -15.75
C ILE A 162 -1.83 -13.30 -16.88
N PHE A 163 -0.61 -13.54 -17.36
CA PHE A 163 0.03 -12.78 -18.41
C PHE A 163 -0.45 -13.08 -19.83
N GLU A 164 -1.31 -14.06 -20.02
CA GLU A 164 -2.06 -14.26 -21.25
C GLU A 164 -3.41 -13.53 -21.20
N HIS A 165 -4.18 -13.70 -20.12
CA HIS A 165 -5.60 -13.32 -20.08
C HIS A 165 -5.92 -12.03 -19.32
N GLY A 166 -5.02 -11.56 -18.44
CA GLY A 166 -5.24 -10.37 -17.64
C GLY A 166 -5.22 -9.10 -18.49
N LYS A 167 -6.22 -8.23 -18.31
CA LYS A 167 -6.23 -6.86 -18.87
C LYS A 167 -5.37 -5.95 -17.99
N ASN A 168 -4.54 -5.07 -18.57
CA ASN A 168 -3.74 -4.09 -17.82
C ASN A 168 -2.83 -4.69 -16.71
N LYS A 169 -2.62 -6.00 -16.80
CA LYS A 169 -1.89 -6.87 -15.86
C LYS A 169 -0.48 -6.41 -15.54
N GLU A 170 0.26 -5.96 -16.54
CA GLU A 170 1.66 -5.57 -16.39
C GLU A 170 1.75 -4.31 -15.52
N PHE A 171 0.84 -3.37 -15.76
CA PHE A 171 0.74 -2.15 -14.98
C PHE A 171 0.36 -2.43 -13.52
N ILE A 172 -0.65 -3.28 -13.28
CA ILE A 172 -1.02 -3.67 -11.92
C ILE A 172 0.09 -4.47 -11.22
N LEU A 173 0.82 -5.33 -11.94
CA LEU A 173 1.98 -6.03 -11.41
C LEU A 173 3.07 -5.04 -10.96
N LYS A 174 3.32 -3.98 -11.73
CA LYS A 174 4.29 -2.93 -11.35
C LYS A 174 3.91 -2.29 -10.02
N LEU A 175 2.63 -1.90 -9.86
CA LEU A 175 2.13 -1.36 -8.60
C LEU A 175 2.25 -2.37 -7.45
N PHE A 176 1.96 -3.64 -7.70
CA PHE A 176 2.12 -4.69 -6.70
C PHE A 176 3.59 -4.89 -6.28
N VAL A 177 4.52 -4.83 -7.23
CA VAL A 177 5.95 -4.95 -6.95
C VAL A 177 6.49 -3.76 -6.15
N CYS A 178 5.87 -2.58 -6.21
CA CYS A 178 6.21 -1.47 -5.30
C CYS A 178 6.07 -1.83 -3.82
N LEU A 179 5.18 -2.77 -3.49
CA LEU A 179 4.97 -3.21 -2.11
C LEU A 179 6.16 -4.03 -1.57
N LEU A 180 6.94 -4.68 -2.44
CA LEU A 180 8.06 -5.53 -2.04
C LEU A 180 9.10 -4.77 -1.20
N PRO A 181 9.72 -3.67 -1.69
CA PRO A 181 10.66 -2.91 -0.88
C PRO A 181 10.01 -2.31 0.37
N LEU A 182 8.71 -1.99 0.36
CA LEU A 182 8.00 -1.45 1.53
C LEU A 182 7.84 -2.51 2.64
N PHE A 183 7.50 -3.74 2.27
CA PHE A 183 7.32 -4.85 3.21
C PHE A 183 8.63 -5.51 3.67
N THR A 184 9.74 -5.28 2.96
CA THR A 184 11.04 -5.86 3.29
C THR A 184 12.06 -4.81 3.75
N LEU A 185 12.52 -3.95 2.85
CA LEU A 185 13.64 -3.04 3.06
C LEU A 185 13.25 -1.86 3.96
N PHE A 186 12.09 -1.26 3.69
CA PHE A 186 11.62 -0.06 4.38
C PHE A 186 10.62 -0.35 5.50
N ARG A 187 10.54 -1.60 5.97
CA ARG A 187 9.53 -2.03 6.95
C ARG A 187 9.59 -1.30 8.30
N MET A 188 10.73 -0.67 8.62
CA MET A 188 10.95 0.09 9.85
C MET A 188 10.65 1.58 9.69
N SER A 189 10.51 2.10 8.47
CA SER A 189 10.29 3.52 8.23
C SER A 189 8.81 3.86 8.31
N GLU A 190 8.43 4.67 9.30
CA GLU A 190 7.05 5.11 9.51
C GLU A 190 6.44 5.79 8.28
N ILE A 191 7.22 6.57 7.52
CA ILE A 191 6.73 7.17 6.28
C ILE A 191 6.40 6.08 5.27
N MET A 192 7.36 5.19 5.01
CA MET A 192 7.21 4.17 3.97
C MET A 192 6.13 3.15 4.32
N THR A 193 5.91 2.87 5.62
CA THR A 193 4.83 2.00 6.06
C THR A 193 3.45 2.57 5.73
N ARG A 194 3.28 3.91 5.67
CA ARG A 194 2.03 4.56 5.25
C ARG A 194 1.89 4.56 3.73
N GLU A 195 2.98 4.75 3.01
CA GLU A 195 2.94 4.81 1.55
C GLU A 195 2.51 3.50 0.86
N LYS A 196 2.58 2.36 1.56
CA LYS A 196 2.08 1.07 1.05
C LYS A 196 0.60 1.12 0.64
N ASP A 197 -0.17 2.03 1.24
CA ASP A 197 -1.63 2.08 1.10
C ASP A 197 -2.04 2.48 -0.33
N TYR A 198 -1.22 3.26 -1.05
CA TYR A 198 -1.42 3.57 -2.47
C TYR A 198 -1.44 2.32 -3.36
N PHE A 199 -0.68 1.29 -2.98
CA PHE A 199 -0.49 0.09 -3.80
C PHE A 199 -1.27 -1.11 -3.28
N THR A 200 -1.80 -1.05 -2.07
CA THR A 200 -2.42 -2.20 -1.39
C THR A 200 -3.63 -2.76 -2.14
N LEU A 201 -4.37 -1.96 -2.91
CA LEU A 201 -5.48 -2.49 -3.72
C LEU A 201 -5.05 -3.29 -4.96
N SER A 202 -3.78 -3.25 -5.34
CA SER A 202 -3.23 -4.13 -6.38
C SER A 202 -3.32 -5.61 -5.99
N TYR A 203 -3.32 -5.94 -4.69
CA TYR A 203 -3.54 -7.30 -4.18
C TYR A 203 -4.87 -7.86 -4.69
N ALA A 204 -5.95 -7.13 -4.45
CA ALA A 204 -7.29 -7.58 -4.79
C ALA A 204 -7.45 -7.79 -6.30
N ILE A 205 -6.82 -6.93 -7.11
CA ILE A 205 -6.87 -7.02 -8.57
C ILE A 205 -6.11 -8.25 -9.07
N LEU A 206 -4.86 -8.44 -8.63
CA LEU A 206 -4.06 -9.60 -9.05
C LEU A 206 -4.62 -10.93 -8.53
N LEU A 207 -5.16 -10.96 -7.31
CA LEU A 207 -5.84 -12.14 -6.79
C LEU A 207 -7.10 -12.46 -7.59
N GLY A 208 -7.82 -11.46 -8.08
CA GLY A 208 -8.90 -11.65 -9.05
C GLY A 208 -8.42 -12.39 -10.30
N TYR A 209 -7.28 -11.98 -10.87
CA TYR A 209 -6.69 -12.69 -12.03
C TYR A 209 -6.20 -14.10 -11.67
N VAL A 210 -5.63 -14.29 -10.48
CA VAL A 210 -5.26 -15.62 -9.98
C VAL A 210 -6.50 -16.51 -9.94
N ILE A 211 -7.61 -16.04 -9.36
CA ILE A 211 -8.86 -16.79 -9.26
C ILE A 211 -9.41 -17.14 -10.66
N ASP A 212 -9.43 -16.18 -11.58
CA ASP A 212 -9.88 -16.42 -12.95
C ASP A 212 -9.01 -17.43 -13.70
N SER A 213 -7.71 -17.48 -13.38
CA SER A 213 -6.77 -18.45 -13.96
C SER A 213 -6.96 -19.90 -13.47
N LEU A 214 -7.79 -20.13 -12.45
CA LEU A 214 -8.05 -21.48 -11.94
C LEU A 214 -9.09 -22.18 -12.80
N ASN A 215 -8.81 -23.41 -13.24
CA ASN A 215 -9.72 -24.15 -14.12
C ASN A 215 -10.94 -24.74 -13.37
N SER A 216 -10.79 -25.07 -12.08
CA SER A 216 -11.86 -25.70 -11.28
C SER A 216 -12.72 -24.65 -10.57
N LYS A 217 -14.04 -24.75 -10.73
CA LYS A 217 -15.01 -23.91 -10.00
C LYS A 217 -14.89 -24.07 -8.49
N GLU A 218 -14.65 -25.29 -8.01
CA GLU A 218 -14.50 -25.57 -6.58
C GLU A 218 -13.21 -24.97 -6.02
N LEU A 219 -12.12 -25.00 -6.80
CA LEU A 219 -10.87 -24.34 -6.41
C LEU A 219 -11.02 -22.81 -6.37
N ARG A 220 -11.79 -22.22 -7.31
CA ARG A 220 -12.12 -20.79 -7.28
C ARG A 220 -12.88 -20.41 -6.01
N LYS A 221 -13.94 -21.16 -5.68
CA LYS A 221 -14.72 -20.94 -4.45
C LYS A 221 -13.85 -21.08 -3.19
N SER A 222 -13.00 -22.12 -3.15
CA SER A 222 -12.07 -22.34 -2.05
C SER A 222 -11.08 -21.18 -1.89
N MET A 223 -10.51 -20.68 -3.00
CA MET A 223 -9.61 -19.52 -2.98
C MET A 223 -10.32 -18.24 -2.52
N ILE A 224 -11.56 -18.00 -2.99
CA ILE A 224 -12.37 -16.85 -2.55
C ILE A 224 -12.66 -16.96 -1.05
N PHE A 225 -13.06 -18.14 -0.57
CA PHE A 225 -13.34 -18.38 0.84
C PHE A 225 -12.08 -18.23 1.71
N PHE A 226 -10.93 -18.69 1.23
CA PHE A 226 -9.63 -18.48 1.87
C PHE A 226 -9.30 -16.99 2.00
N VAL A 227 -9.38 -16.24 0.91
CA VAL A 227 -9.14 -14.79 0.91
C VAL A 227 -10.15 -14.06 1.81
N PHE A 228 -11.42 -14.49 1.81
CA PHE A 228 -12.44 -13.97 2.72
C PHE A 228 -12.09 -14.19 4.18
N SER A 229 -11.71 -15.42 4.54
CA SER A 229 -11.33 -15.76 5.90
C SER A 229 -10.12 -14.94 6.37
N LEU A 230 -9.12 -14.75 5.50
CA LEU A 230 -7.97 -13.89 5.78
C LEU A 230 -8.36 -12.42 5.99
N CYS A 231 -9.22 -11.87 5.13
CA CYS A 231 -9.67 -10.48 5.25
C CYS A 231 -10.48 -10.26 6.53
N VAL A 232 -11.37 -11.21 6.88
CA VAL A 232 -12.16 -11.16 8.11
C VAL A 232 -11.25 -11.26 9.34
N TYR A 233 -10.36 -12.24 9.38
CA TYR A 233 -9.38 -12.39 10.47
C TYR A 233 -8.56 -11.11 10.64
N GLY A 234 -8.04 -10.58 9.54
CA GLY A 234 -7.23 -9.37 9.54
C GLY A 234 -7.99 -8.13 9.98
N TYR A 235 -9.25 -7.98 9.55
CA TYR A 235 -10.14 -6.90 9.98
C TYR A 235 -10.38 -6.95 11.49
N PHE A 236 -10.76 -8.11 12.03
CA PHE A 236 -10.99 -8.27 13.47
C PHE A 236 -9.70 -8.07 14.27
N ARG A 237 -8.57 -8.56 13.79
CA ARG A 237 -7.27 -8.33 14.43
C ARG A 237 -6.95 -6.84 14.55
N LEU A 238 -7.17 -6.07 13.47
CA LEU A 238 -6.99 -4.62 13.50
C LEU A 238 -7.94 -3.99 14.52
N LEU A 239 -9.22 -4.34 14.45
CA LEU A 239 -10.25 -3.86 15.37
C LEU A 239 -9.86 -4.13 16.83
N PHE A 240 -9.49 -5.36 17.19
CA PHE A 240 -9.03 -5.70 18.55
C PHE A 240 -7.73 -5.00 18.95
N GLY A 241 -6.80 -4.82 18.01
CA GLY A 241 -5.55 -4.08 18.26
C GLY A 241 -5.77 -2.60 18.60
N PHE A 242 -6.79 -1.97 18.01
CA PHE A 242 -7.21 -0.61 18.38
C PHE A 242 -8.06 -0.56 19.65
N ASN A 243 -8.80 -1.63 19.92
CA ASN A 243 -9.81 -1.68 20.96
C ASN A 243 -9.29 -2.05 22.36
N GLY A 244 -7.99 -2.19 22.56
CA GLY A 244 -7.39 -2.37 23.88
C GLY A 244 -7.73 -1.24 24.88
N ASP A 245 -8.11 -0.05 24.40
CA ASP A 245 -8.44 1.12 25.25
C ASP A 245 -9.86 1.71 25.08
N MET A 246 -10.67 1.33 24.09
CA MET A 246 -11.86 2.13 23.70
C MET A 246 -13.19 1.41 23.41
N LEU A 247 -13.31 0.10 23.63
CA LEU A 247 -14.60 -0.60 23.38
C LEU A 247 -15.70 -0.33 24.44
N TYR A 248 -15.38 0.32 25.56
CA TYR A 248 -16.33 0.63 26.63
C TYR A 248 -16.90 2.05 26.60
N ARG A 249 -16.55 2.88 25.61
CA ARG A 249 -17.21 4.17 25.38
C ARG A 249 -18.04 4.08 24.11
N GLU A 250 -19.26 4.59 24.17
CA GLU A 250 -20.20 4.68 23.05
C GLU A 250 -19.47 5.09 21.76
N TYR A 251 -19.35 4.15 20.81
CA TYR A 251 -18.61 4.36 19.59
C TYR A 251 -19.37 5.32 18.68
N ARG A 252 -19.01 6.62 18.72
CA ARG A 252 -19.48 7.62 17.76
C ARG A 252 -18.38 7.87 16.73
N LEU A 253 -18.73 7.72 15.44
CA LEU A 253 -17.89 8.20 14.34
C LEU A 253 -17.56 9.68 14.58
N TRP A 254 -16.30 10.09 14.41
CA TRP A 254 -15.80 11.46 14.67
C TRP A 254 -16.70 12.62 14.19
N PRO A 255 -17.35 12.59 13.00
CA PRO A 255 -18.28 13.67 12.61
C PRO A 255 -19.57 13.77 13.44
N PHE A 256 -19.83 12.81 14.33
CA PHE A 256 -20.98 12.75 15.24
C PHE A 256 -20.57 12.91 16.71
N VAL A 257 -19.32 13.33 16.95
CA VAL A 257 -18.86 13.81 18.25
C VAL A 257 -19.21 15.30 18.34
N ASP A 258 -20.04 15.67 19.31
CA ASP A 258 -20.45 17.05 19.52
C ASP A 258 -19.22 17.94 19.75
N GLY A 259 -19.04 18.97 18.91
CA GLY A 259 -18.01 20.01 19.07
C GLY A 259 -16.79 19.97 18.14
N CYS A 260 -16.68 19.00 17.21
CA CYS A 260 -15.60 19.01 16.21
C CYS A 260 -16.03 19.71 14.92
N SER A 261 -15.45 20.88 14.63
CA SER A 261 -15.63 21.60 13.36
C SER A 261 -14.56 21.20 12.34
N PHE A 262 -14.94 21.10 11.06
CA PHE A 262 -14.03 20.82 9.94
C PHE A 262 -13.02 21.95 9.65
N PHE A 263 -13.20 23.11 10.30
CA PHE A 263 -12.49 24.35 9.99
C PHE A 263 -11.91 24.96 11.26
N TYR A 264 -10.80 24.40 11.74
CA TYR A 264 -9.85 25.18 12.52
C TYR A 264 -8.52 25.14 11.76
N PHE A 265 -8.18 26.30 11.18
CA PHE A 265 -6.93 26.59 10.51
C PHE A 265 -5.81 26.80 11.54
#